data_AF-A0A1C6SAC5-F1
#
_entry.id   AF-A0A1C6SAC5-F1
#
_cell.length_a   1.000
_cell.length_b   1.000
_cell.length_c   1.000
_cell.angle_alpha   90.00
_cell.angle_beta   90.00
_cell.angle_gamma   90.00
#
_symmetry.space_group_name_H-M   'P 1'
#
loop_
_entity.id
_entity.type
_entity.pdbx_description
1 polymer ?
#
loop_
_entity_poly.entity_id
_entity_poly.type
_entity_poly.pdbx_seq_one_letter_code
_entity_poly.pdbx_strand_id
1 'polypeptide(L)'
;MAGPCVAVLLPDPWTASHVELFRVWLAEALTNQTGDWWLLREPSRLGWQAESPVTGPMLVEPDDWDVEDPDEATFLARAAGFRPATEVVLASATNGVDDHRFLAHLAVAIAHRYGGLIDLTGPLPVPPPARVRVLDAVEAGTGIEEWWAGSRETLRMLGGAWHEIPYVAAGGTRHIYHVVEPDLLTVWLTHPQFRMVK
;
A
#
# COMPACT_ATOMS: atom_id res chain seq x y z
N MET A 1 8.85 -7.43 14.73
CA MET A 1 9.34 -6.96 13.41
C MET A 1 8.12 -6.81 12.53
N ALA A 2 7.68 -5.59 12.24
CA ALA A 2 6.59 -5.35 11.31
C ALA A 2 7.12 -5.55 9.87
N GLY A 3 6.36 -6.25 9.03
CA GLY A 3 6.59 -6.28 7.59
C GLY A 3 6.01 -5.03 6.91
N PRO A 4 6.02 -4.97 5.58
CA PRO A 4 5.39 -3.87 4.84
C PRO A 4 3.89 -3.78 5.08
N CYS A 5 3.38 -2.56 4.96
CA CYS A 5 1.95 -2.24 4.98
C CYS A 5 1.54 -1.45 3.74
N VAL A 6 0.26 -1.55 3.38
CA VAL A 6 -0.40 -0.78 2.32
C VAL A 6 -1.90 -0.80 2.61
N ALA A 7 -2.65 0.20 2.17
CA ALA A 7 -4.10 0.17 2.22
C ALA A 7 -4.71 0.33 0.83
N VAL A 8 -5.90 -0.25 0.62
CA VAL A 8 -6.72 0.01 -0.56
C VAL A 8 -7.92 0.85 -0.14
N LEU A 9 -8.00 2.06 -0.68
CA LEU A 9 -9.02 3.05 -0.38
C LEU A 9 -10.21 2.87 -1.33
N LEU A 10 -11.41 2.70 -0.77
CA LEU A 10 -12.63 2.39 -1.51
C LEU A 10 -13.68 3.51 -1.34
N PRO A 11 -14.43 3.85 -2.39
CA PRO A 11 -15.38 4.96 -2.35
C PRO A 11 -16.64 4.66 -1.53
N ASP A 12 -17.06 3.40 -1.49
CA ASP A 12 -18.32 2.98 -0.90
C ASP A 12 -18.13 2.29 0.44
N PRO A 13 -19.00 2.54 1.43
CA PRO A 13 -18.94 1.85 2.71
C PRO A 13 -19.24 0.36 2.52
N TRP A 14 -18.43 -0.49 3.14
CA TRP A 14 -18.67 -1.92 3.13
C TRP A 14 -19.64 -2.35 4.22
N THR A 15 -20.64 -3.13 3.81
CA THR A 15 -21.56 -3.78 4.75
C THR A 15 -21.00 -5.14 5.15
N ALA A 16 -21.59 -5.79 6.16
CA ALA A 16 -21.25 -7.17 6.51
C ALA A 16 -21.32 -8.13 5.30
N SER A 17 -22.30 -7.95 4.41
CA SER A 17 -22.42 -8.74 3.19
C SER A 17 -21.31 -8.45 2.17
N HIS A 18 -20.85 -7.19 2.05
CA HIS A 18 -19.68 -6.86 1.22
C HIS A 18 -18.42 -7.56 1.75
N VAL A 19 -18.21 -7.53 3.08
CA VAL A 19 -17.08 -8.20 3.74
C VAL A 19 -17.14 -9.72 3.55
N GLU A 20 -18.32 -10.34 3.66
CA GLU A 20 -18.48 -11.78 3.43
C GLU A 20 -18.11 -12.18 1.99
N LEU A 21 -18.66 -11.45 0.99
CA LEU A 21 -18.33 -11.70 -0.42
C LEU A 21 -16.85 -11.48 -0.73
N PHE A 22 -16.24 -10.48 -0.08
CA PHE A 22 -14.81 -10.23 -0.16
C PHE A 22 -13.99 -11.41 0.40
N ARG A 23 -14.35 -11.94 1.57
CA ARG A 23 -13.69 -13.12 2.16
C ARG A 23 -13.84 -14.37 1.29
N VAL A 24 -15.01 -14.57 0.67
CA VAL A 24 -15.22 -15.67 -0.29
C VAL A 24 -14.28 -15.53 -1.48
N TRP A 25 -14.14 -14.33 -2.04
CA TRP A 25 -13.21 -14.06 -3.13
C TRP A 25 -11.74 -14.27 -2.71
N LEU A 26 -11.32 -13.78 -1.53
CA LEU A 26 -9.98 -14.03 -1.01
C LEU A 26 -9.69 -15.54 -0.91
N ALA A 27 -10.66 -16.34 -0.47
CA ALA A 27 -10.53 -17.79 -0.35
C ALA A 27 -10.35 -18.53 -1.70
N GLU A 28 -10.52 -17.85 -2.84
CA GLU A 28 -10.16 -18.39 -4.16
C GLU A 28 -8.64 -18.40 -4.39
N ALA A 29 -7.91 -17.42 -3.83
CA ALA A 29 -6.45 -17.27 -3.98
C ALA A 29 -5.66 -17.59 -2.72
N LEU A 30 -6.29 -17.50 -1.55
CA LEU A 30 -5.66 -17.53 -0.23
C LEU A 30 -6.28 -18.62 0.66
N THR A 31 -5.56 -18.99 1.72
CA THR A 31 -6.05 -19.85 2.80
C THR A 31 -6.10 -19.06 4.09
N ASN A 32 -7.29 -18.89 4.66
CA ASN A 32 -7.45 -18.26 5.97
C ASN A 32 -6.77 -19.13 7.04
N GLN A 33 -5.92 -18.54 7.86
CA GLN A 33 -5.27 -19.23 8.99
C GLN A 33 -6.07 -19.02 10.26
N THR A 34 -6.21 -17.75 10.66
CA THR A 34 -6.90 -17.34 11.89
C THR A 34 -7.33 -15.89 11.74
N GLY A 35 -8.61 -15.58 12.01
CA GLY A 35 -9.11 -14.21 11.94
C GLY A 35 -8.90 -13.61 10.55
N ASP A 36 -8.14 -12.52 10.49
CA ASP A 36 -7.84 -11.78 9.25
C ASP A 36 -6.46 -12.09 8.67
N TRP A 37 -5.82 -13.17 9.14
CA TRP A 37 -4.54 -13.64 8.61
C TRP A 37 -4.72 -14.70 7.53
N TRP A 38 -4.08 -14.48 6.38
CA TRP A 38 -4.19 -15.29 5.18
C TRP A 38 -2.81 -15.75 4.70
N LEU A 39 -2.75 -16.96 4.14
CA LEU A 39 -1.58 -17.46 3.42
C LEU A 39 -1.87 -17.55 1.93
N LEU A 40 -0.88 -17.25 1.11
CA LEU A 40 -0.94 -17.42 -0.33
C LEU A 40 -1.10 -18.90 -0.70
N ARG A 41 -2.11 -19.22 -1.51
CA ARG A 41 -2.36 -20.58 -2.03
C ARG A 41 -2.16 -20.64 -3.54
N GLU A 42 -2.73 -19.70 -4.27
CA GLU A 42 -2.74 -19.68 -5.73
C GLU A 42 -2.33 -18.28 -6.24
N PRO A 43 -1.02 -18.02 -6.41
CA PRO A 43 -0.50 -16.72 -6.84
C PRO A 43 -1.09 -16.22 -8.17
N SER A 44 -1.37 -17.14 -9.10
CA SER A 44 -1.87 -16.80 -10.43
C SER A 44 -3.22 -16.10 -10.42
N ARG A 45 -4.06 -16.35 -9.39
CA ARG A 45 -5.36 -15.68 -9.18
C ARG A 45 -5.22 -14.19 -8.85
N LEU A 46 -4.05 -13.76 -8.38
CA LEU A 46 -3.69 -12.37 -8.12
C LEU A 46 -2.82 -11.78 -9.24
N GLY A 47 -2.71 -12.46 -10.37
CA GLY A 47 -1.84 -12.05 -11.48
C GLY A 47 -0.35 -12.25 -11.22
N TRP A 48 0.03 -12.97 -10.16
CA TRP A 48 1.43 -13.24 -9.84
C TRP A 48 1.89 -14.58 -10.42
N GLN A 49 2.86 -14.55 -11.33
CA GLN A 49 3.36 -15.72 -12.07
C GLN A 49 4.63 -16.34 -11.46
N ALA A 50 4.84 -16.23 -10.15
CA ALA A 50 5.99 -16.87 -9.49
C ALA A 50 5.76 -18.38 -9.31
N GLU A 51 6.77 -19.18 -9.66
CA GLU A 51 6.66 -20.64 -9.63
C GLU A 51 6.55 -21.22 -8.21
N SER A 52 7.09 -20.55 -7.19
CA SER A 52 7.04 -20.98 -5.78
C SER A 52 7.43 -19.83 -4.84
N PRO A 53 6.59 -18.78 -4.69
CA PRO A 53 6.92 -17.67 -3.80
C PRO A 53 6.96 -18.11 -2.34
N VAL A 54 7.92 -17.58 -1.58
CA VAL A 54 8.03 -17.82 -0.14
C VAL A 54 7.53 -16.61 0.62
N THR A 55 6.27 -16.65 1.04
CA THR A 55 5.60 -15.55 1.75
C THR A 55 5.20 -15.96 3.16
N GLY A 56 5.20 -14.99 4.08
CA GLY A 56 4.56 -15.15 5.38
C GLY A 56 3.04 -14.89 5.35
N PRO A 57 2.37 -14.97 6.51
CA PRO A 57 0.98 -14.55 6.68
C PRO A 57 0.78 -13.07 6.35
N MET A 58 -0.31 -12.76 5.65
CA MET A 58 -0.79 -11.39 5.40
C MET A 58 -2.04 -11.12 6.23
N LEU A 59 -2.05 -10.01 6.94
CA LEU A 59 -3.26 -9.37 7.45
C LEU A 59 -4.04 -8.81 6.25
N VAL A 60 -5.34 -9.06 6.20
CA VAL A 60 -6.27 -8.48 5.23
C VAL A 60 -7.53 -8.06 5.97
N GLU A 61 -7.60 -6.78 6.33
CA GLU A 61 -8.60 -6.24 7.26
C GLU A 61 -9.35 -5.09 6.59
N PRO A 62 -10.61 -5.29 6.18
CA PRO A 62 -11.50 -4.19 5.81
C PRO A 62 -11.93 -3.42 7.06
N ASP A 63 -11.80 -2.10 7.03
CA ASP A 63 -12.23 -1.20 8.10
C ASP A 63 -12.94 0.04 7.53
N ASP A 64 -13.67 0.75 8.39
CA ASP A 64 -14.18 2.08 8.07
C ASP A 64 -12.99 3.02 7.90
N TRP A 65 -12.93 3.74 6.78
CA TRP A 65 -11.86 4.71 6.60
C TRP A 65 -12.10 5.91 7.51
N ASP A 66 -11.16 6.16 8.42
CA ASP A 66 -11.16 7.30 9.32
C ASP A 66 -9.81 8.01 9.28
N VAL A 67 -9.85 9.34 9.40
CA VAL A 67 -8.66 10.17 9.45
C VAL A 67 -8.86 11.26 10.49
N GLU A 68 -7.89 11.38 11.39
CA GLU A 68 -7.98 12.34 12.51
C GLU A 68 -7.90 13.80 12.02
N ASP A 69 -7.19 14.06 10.93
CA ASP A 69 -7.00 15.39 10.34
C ASP A 69 -8.03 15.68 9.22
N PRO A 70 -8.97 16.62 9.42
CA PRO A 70 -9.94 17.01 8.39
C PRO A 70 -9.31 17.60 7.12
N ASP A 71 -8.14 18.23 7.23
CA ASP A 71 -7.43 18.80 6.08
C ASP A 71 -6.84 17.69 5.22
N GLU A 72 -6.32 16.64 5.84
CA GLU A 72 -5.88 15.42 5.16
C GLU A 72 -7.05 14.78 4.41
N ALA A 73 -8.21 14.64 5.07
CA ALA A 73 -9.42 14.10 4.44
C ALA A 73 -9.84 14.88 3.21
N THR A 74 -9.79 16.21 3.32
CA THR A 74 -10.17 17.13 2.23
C THR A 74 -9.18 17.04 1.07
N PHE A 75 -7.88 16.95 1.37
CA PHE A 75 -6.85 16.80 0.36
C PHE A 75 -7.01 15.48 -0.39
N LEU A 76 -7.15 14.38 0.35
CA LEU A 76 -7.35 13.05 -0.22
C LEU A 76 -8.61 12.99 -1.08
N ALA A 77 -9.74 13.52 -0.58
CA ALA A 77 -10.98 13.51 -1.34
C ALA A 77 -10.88 14.28 -2.67
N ARG A 78 -10.17 15.41 -2.66
CA ARG A 78 -9.92 16.20 -3.87
C ARG A 78 -8.98 15.49 -4.84
N ALA A 79 -7.95 14.84 -4.31
CA ALA A 79 -6.95 14.10 -5.08
C ALA A 79 -7.57 12.86 -5.75
N ALA A 80 -8.21 12.01 -4.95
CA ALA A 80 -8.84 10.76 -5.37
C ALA A 80 -10.10 10.95 -6.21
N GLY A 81 -10.73 12.12 -6.14
CA GLY A 81 -12.05 12.38 -6.75
C GLY A 81 -13.22 11.78 -5.97
N PHE A 82 -12.95 11.14 -4.84
CA PHE A 82 -13.94 10.65 -3.88
C PHE A 82 -13.35 10.68 -2.47
N ARG A 83 -14.19 10.83 -1.45
CA ARG A 83 -13.80 10.60 -0.06
C ARG A 83 -13.89 9.11 0.22
N PRO A 84 -12.82 8.41 0.64
CA PRO A 84 -12.92 7.00 0.97
C PRO A 84 -13.94 6.79 2.10
N ALA A 85 -14.67 5.69 2.03
CA ALA A 85 -15.58 5.25 3.08
C ALA A 85 -15.11 3.95 3.74
N THR A 86 -14.31 3.16 3.03
CA THR A 86 -13.71 1.93 3.51
C THR A 86 -12.25 1.89 3.11
N GLU A 87 -11.42 1.35 3.99
CA GLU A 87 -10.06 0.95 3.67
C GLU A 87 -9.89 -0.55 3.85
N VAL A 88 -9.07 -1.17 3.01
CA VAL A 88 -8.61 -2.54 3.24
C VAL A 88 -7.14 -2.49 3.59
N VAL A 89 -6.84 -2.63 4.87
CA VAL A 89 -5.49 -2.64 5.42
C VAL A 89 -4.85 -3.98 5.11
N LEU A 90 -3.69 -3.93 4.47
CA LEU A 90 -2.88 -5.10 4.17
C LEU A 90 -1.53 -4.95 4.88
N ALA A 91 -1.13 -5.96 5.64
CA ALA A 91 0.16 -5.98 6.30
C ALA A 91 0.80 -7.36 6.25
N SER A 92 2.11 -7.41 6.08
CA SER A 92 2.87 -8.66 6.14
C SER A 92 3.44 -8.91 7.53
N ALA A 93 3.36 -10.16 8.01
CA ALA A 93 4.08 -10.59 9.21
C ALA A 93 5.60 -10.75 8.99
N THR A 94 6.05 -10.73 7.74
CA THR A 94 7.44 -10.94 7.31
C THR A 94 7.90 -9.85 6.34
N ASN A 95 9.20 -9.74 6.06
CA ASN A 95 9.78 -8.62 5.29
C ASN A 95 10.71 -9.10 4.17
N GLY A 96 10.41 -10.26 3.59
CA GLY A 96 11.07 -10.81 2.41
C GLY A 96 10.63 -10.10 1.13
N VAL A 97 11.40 -10.28 0.05
CA VAL A 97 11.08 -9.70 -1.26
C VAL A 97 9.72 -10.19 -1.78
N ASP A 98 9.44 -11.48 -1.59
CA ASP A 98 8.18 -12.08 -1.97
C ASP A 98 7.00 -11.57 -1.14
N ASP A 99 7.22 -11.19 0.13
CA ASP A 99 6.18 -10.57 0.96
C ASP A 99 5.75 -9.21 0.41
N HIS A 100 6.71 -8.36 0.04
CA HIS A 100 6.40 -7.08 -0.60
C HIS A 100 5.64 -7.29 -1.91
N ARG A 101 6.07 -8.26 -2.74
CA ARG A 101 5.43 -8.54 -4.04
C ARG A 101 4.02 -9.07 -3.85
N PHE A 102 3.82 -10.00 -2.91
CA PHE A 102 2.51 -10.52 -2.56
C PHE A 102 1.58 -9.38 -2.15
N LEU A 103 2.04 -8.53 -1.23
CA LEU A 103 1.27 -7.41 -0.72
C LEU A 103 0.79 -6.48 -1.86
N ALA A 104 1.68 -6.13 -2.80
CA ALA A 104 1.31 -5.30 -3.94
C ALA A 104 0.40 -6.01 -4.95
N HIS A 105 0.63 -7.28 -5.26
CA HIS A 105 -0.28 -8.05 -6.12
C HIS A 105 -1.68 -8.13 -5.53
N LEU A 106 -1.79 -8.33 -4.21
CA LEU A 106 -3.06 -8.34 -3.51
C LEU A 106 -3.72 -6.95 -3.56
N ALA A 107 -2.98 -5.88 -3.26
CA ALA A 107 -3.49 -4.50 -3.32
C ALA A 107 -4.02 -4.15 -4.72
N VAL A 108 -3.26 -4.47 -5.77
CA VAL A 108 -3.66 -4.26 -7.17
C VAL A 108 -4.94 -5.04 -7.51
N ALA A 109 -5.02 -6.31 -7.11
CA ALA A 109 -6.19 -7.15 -7.36
C ALA A 109 -7.46 -6.60 -6.68
N ILE A 110 -7.33 -6.12 -5.44
CA ILE A 110 -8.45 -5.50 -4.70
C ILE A 110 -8.85 -4.18 -5.36
N ALA A 111 -7.90 -3.29 -5.62
CA ALA A 111 -8.14 -1.98 -6.22
C ALA A 111 -8.83 -2.10 -7.59
N HIS A 112 -8.37 -2.99 -8.48
CA HIS A 112 -9.06 -3.22 -9.76
C HIS A 112 -10.46 -3.80 -9.59
N ARG A 113 -10.66 -4.71 -8.64
CA ARG A 113 -11.96 -5.37 -8.44
C ARG A 113 -13.02 -4.42 -7.90
N TYR A 114 -12.64 -3.51 -7.02
CA TYR A 114 -13.56 -2.65 -6.29
C TYR A 114 -13.46 -1.16 -6.68
N GLY A 115 -12.67 -0.82 -7.70
CA GLY A 115 -12.52 0.55 -8.18
C GLY A 115 -11.82 1.47 -7.18
N GLY A 116 -10.82 0.95 -6.47
CA GLY A 116 -10.10 1.66 -5.41
C GLY A 116 -8.80 2.31 -5.85
N LEU A 117 -8.23 3.11 -4.94
CA LEU A 117 -6.86 3.61 -5.01
C LEU A 117 -5.99 2.92 -3.97
N ILE A 118 -4.67 2.97 -4.13
CA ILE A 118 -3.73 2.29 -3.24
C ILE A 118 -2.94 3.34 -2.46
N ASP A 119 -3.13 3.36 -1.14
CA ASP A 119 -2.32 4.13 -0.22
C ASP A 119 -1.06 3.34 0.15
N LEU A 120 0.10 3.90 -0.20
CA LEU A 120 1.41 3.30 0.05
C LEU A 120 1.88 3.46 1.50
N THR A 121 1.11 4.10 2.38
CA THR A 121 1.38 4.34 3.82
C THR A 121 2.68 5.11 4.09
N GLY A 122 3.18 5.76 3.05
CA GLY A 122 4.40 6.54 3.02
C GLY A 122 4.75 6.88 1.57
N PRO A 123 5.83 7.64 1.32
CA PRO A 123 6.23 7.90 -0.04
C PRO A 123 6.90 6.66 -0.63
N LEU A 124 6.64 6.43 -1.91
CA LEU A 124 7.19 5.30 -2.66
C LEU A 124 8.71 5.17 -2.38
N PRO A 125 9.20 4.01 -1.93
CA PRO A 125 10.59 3.87 -1.54
C PRO A 125 11.44 3.94 -2.79
N VAL A 126 12.17 5.05 -2.96
CA VAL A 126 13.37 5.04 -3.79
C VAL A 126 14.42 4.32 -2.99
N PRO A 127 15.14 3.33 -3.56
CA PRO A 127 16.33 2.83 -2.90
C PRO A 127 17.17 4.05 -2.53
N PRO A 128 17.44 4.31 -1.24
CA PRO A 128 18.31 5.42 -0.90
C PRO A 128 19.63 5.19 -1.65
N PRO A 129 20.29 6.24 -2.16
CA PRO A 129 21.69 6.07 -2.56
C PRO A 129 22.39 5.36 -1.40
N ALA A 130 23.17 4.31 -1.71
CA ALA A 130 23.49 3.14 -0.88
C ALA A 130 24.13 3.37 0.53
N ARG A 131 24.02 4.56 1.11
CA ARG A 131 24.74 5.04 2.29
C ARG A 131 23.87 5.74 3.34
N VAL A 132 22.56 5.88 3.15
CA VAL A 132 21.70 6.58 4.12
C VAL A 132 20.62 5.63 4.63
N ARG A 133 20.64 5.31 5.94
CA ARG A 133 19.47 4.73 6.58
C ARG A 133 18.44 5.85 6.73
N VAL A 134 17.20 5.60 6.32
CA VAL A 134 16.12 6.60 6.33
C VAL A 134 15.91 7.18 7.73
N LEU A 135 16.00 6.35 8.77
CA LEU A 135 15.96 6.80 10.18
C LEU A 135 17.06 7.82 10.50
N ASP A 136 18.31 7.56 10.08
CA ASP A 136 19.44 8.45 10.35
C ASP A 136 19.30 9.82 9.63
N ALA A 137 18.73 9.85 8.41
CA ALA A 137 18.49 11.10 7.68
C ALA A 137 17.29 11.89 8.22
N VAL A 138 16.25 11.19 8.67
CA VAL A 138 15.09 11.81 9.32
C VAL A 138 15.50 12.40 10.67
N GLU A 139 16.29 11.68 11.48
CA GLU A 139 16.82 12.16 12.76
C GLU A 139 17.80 13.34 12.60
N ALA A 140 18.57 13.38 11.51
CA ALA A 140 19.49 14.47 11.22
C ALA A 140 18.81 15.71 10.62
N GLY A 141 17.54 15.64 10.21
CA GLY A 141 16.82 16.72 9.52
C GLY A 141 17.40 17.09 8.15
N THR A 142 18.42 16.38 7.69
CA THR A 142 19.11 16.59 6.41
C THR A 142 18.74 15.47 5.46
N GLY A 143 17.93 15.76 4.45
CA GLY A 143 17.68 14.84 3.33
C GLY A 143 16.25 14.34 3.15
N ILE A 144 15.29 14.73 4.01
CA ILE A 144 13.89 14.31 3.81
C ILE A 144 13.28 14.90 2.52
N GLU A 145 13.56 16.17 2.22
CA GLU A 145 13.15 16.82 0.97
C GLU A 145 13.83 16.20 -0.26
N GLU A 146 15.11 15.83 -0.15
CA GLU A 146 15.84 15.15 -1.22
C GLU A 146 15.25 13.76 -1.47
N TRP A 147 14.90 13.04 -0.40
CA TRP A 147 14.24 11.75 -0.49
C TRP A 147 12.85 11.86 -1.13
N TRP A 148 12.03 12.82 -0.69
CA TRP A 148 10.73 13.10 -1.32
C TRP A 148 10.88 13.50 -2.79
N ALA A 149 11.86 14.34 -3.13
CA ALA A 149 12.16 14.69 -4.52
C ALA A 149 12.52 13.44 -5.35
N GLY A 150 13.32 12.52 -4.79
CA GLY A 150 13.60 11.23 -5.41
C GLY A 150 12.33 10.39 -5.63
N SER A 151 11.46 10.27 -4.62
CA SER A 151 10.22 9.51 -4.72
C SER A 151 9.29 10.07 -5.79
N ARG A 152 9.17 11.41 -5.88
CA ARG A 152 8.43 12.10 -6.94
C ARG A 152 9.01 11.81 -8.31
N GLU A 153 10.33 11.81 -8.46
CA GLU A 153 10.97 11.52 -9.74
C GLU A 153 10.76 10.07 -10.18
N THR A 154 10.87 9.12 -9.24
CA THR A 154 10.53 7.71 -9.51
C THR A 154 9.09 7.57 -10.00
N LEU A 155 8.13 8.21 -9.31
CA LEU A 155 6.73 8.18 -9.73
C LEU A 155 6.50 8.80 -11.11
N ARG A 156 7.18 9.91 -11.43
CA ARG A 156 7.13 10.50 -12.79
C ARG A 156 7.65 9.54 -13.85
N MET A 157 8.74 8.82 -13.58
CA MET A 157 9.31 7.85 -14.52
C MET A 157 8.41 6.63 -14.72
N LEU A 158 7.70 6.18 -13.68
CA LEU A 158 6.75 5.08 -13.78
C LEU A 158 5.51 5.45 -14.60
N GLY A 159 5.13 6.73 -14.61
CA GLY A 159 3.91 7.21 -15.25
C GLY A 159 2.65 6.78 -14.49
N GLY A 160 1.48 7.20 -14.99
CA GLY A 160 0.19 6.97 -14.32
C GLY A 160 -0.17 8.07 -13.31
N ALA A 161 -1.37 7.98 -12.73
CA ALA A 161 -1.83 8.96 -11.76
C ALA A 161 -1.39 8.59 -10.34
N TRP A 162 -0.97 9.61 -9.60
CA TRP A 162 -0.60 9.53 -8.19
C TRP A 162 -0.83 10.88 -7.52
N HIS A 163 -0.96 10.83 -6.20
CA HIS A 163 -1.20 11.97 -5.35
C HIS A 163 -0.30 11.93 -4.14
N GLU A 164 0.25 13.08 -3.79
CA GLU A 164 1.02 13.28 -2.57
C GLU A 164 0.12 13.88 -1.51
N ILE A 165 -0.15 13.14 -0.45
CA ILE A 165 -1.03 13.56 0.63
C ILE A 165 -0.17 14.04 1.80
N PRO A 166 -0.19 15.35 2.13
CA PRO A 166 0.52 15.86 3.30
C PRO A 166 -0.26 15.52 4.57
N TYR A 167 0.46 15.17 5.63
CA TYR A 167 -0.12 14.98 6.96
C TYR A 167 0.83 15.47 8.05
N VAL A 168 0.31 15.69 9.26
CA VAL A 168 1.10 16.05 10.43
C VAL A 168 1.14 14.86 11.37
N ALA A 169 2.32 14.27 11.57
CA ALA A 169 2.48 13.17 12.52
C ALA A 169 2.25 13.67 13.96
N ALA A 170 2.01 12.75 14.91
CA ALA A 170 1.76 13.06 16.32
C ALA A 170 2.82 13.98 16.97
N GLY A 171 4.05 14.02 16.44
CA GLY A 171 5.13 14.93 16.88
C GLY A 171 5.09 16.35 16.29
N GLY A 172 4.09 16.69 15.48
CA GLY A 172 3.97 17.97 14.78
C GLY A 172 4.81 18.09 13.49
N THR A 173 5.60 17.06 13.17
CA THR A 173 6.40 17.01 11.94
C THR A 173 5.50 16.77 10.74
N ARG A 174 5.74 17.52 9.65
CA ARG A 174 5.07 17.30 8.37
C ARG A 174 5.66 16.11 7.65
N HIS A 175 4.79 15.23 7.18
CA HIS A 175 5.13 14.07 6.38
C HIS A 175 4.25 14.03 5.14
N ILE A 176 4.58 13.12 4.22
CA ILE A 176 3.75 12.81 3.05
C ILE A 176 3.57 11.30 2.96
N TYR A 177 2.45 10.87 2.39
CA TYR A 177 2.30 9.55 1.81
C TYR A 177 1.81 9.67 0.37
N HIS A 178 1.94 8.58 -0.39
CA HIS A 178 1.52 8.55 -1.78
C HIS A 178 0.31 7.64 -1.95
N VAL A 179 -0.70 8.16 -2.64
CA VAL A 179 -1.85 7.39 -3.12
C VAL A 179 -1.73 7.23 -4.62
N VAL A 180 -1.82 6.00 -5.12
CA VAL A 180 -1.55 5.68 -6.54
C VAL A 180 -2.70 4.89 -7.16
N GLU A 181 -2.87 5.00 -8.47
CA GLU A 181 -3.70 4.08 -9.23
C GLU A 181 -3.09 2.68 -9.31
N PRO A 182 -3.91 1.62 -9.41
CA PRO A 182 -3.41 0.24 -9.46
C PRO A 182 -2.49 -0.05 -10.66
N ASP A 183 -2.68 0.64 -11.79
CA ASP A 183 -1.83 0.48 -12.97
C ASP A 183 -0.40 0.96 -12.72
N LEU A 184 -0.22 2.04 -11.97
CA LEU A 184 1.10 2.53 -11.58
C LEU A 184 1.83 1.50 -10.72
N LEU A 185 1.15 0.91 -9.72
CA LEU A 185 1.74 -0.12 -8.88
C LEU A 185 2.07 -1.39 -9.68
N THR A 186 1.28 -1.71 -10.70
CA THR A 186 1.57 -2.80 -11.65
C THR A 186 2.88 -2.53 -12.42
N VAL A 187 3.11 -1.30 -12.88
CA VAL A 187 4.39 -0.93 -13.50
C VAL A 187 5.53 -1.04 -12.48
N TRP A 188 5.34 -0.53 -11.26
CA TRP A 188 6.36 -0.61 -10.20
C TRP A 188 6.75 -2.04 -9.84
N LEU A 189 5.79 -2.98 -9.82
CA LEU A 189 6.02 -4.41 -9.57
C LEU A 189 7.04 -5.05 -10.53
N THR A 190 7.20 -4.50 -11.74
CA THR A 190 8.18 -4.96 -12.73
C THR A 190 9.61 -4.50 -12.41
N HIS A 191 9.77 -3.50 -11.54
CA HIS A 191 11.08 -2.96 -11.21
C HIS A 191 11.92 -3.98 -10.43
N PRO A 192 13.22 -4.16 -10.77
CA PRO A 192 14.09 -5.16 -10.12
C PRO A 192 14.32 -4.85 -8.63
N GLN A 193 14.16 -3.60 -8.23
CA GLN A 193 14.30 -3.16 -6.83
C GLN A 193 12.95 -2.89 -6.16
N PHE A 194 11.85 -3.39 -6.73
CA PHE A 194 10.51 -3.23 -6.17
C PHE A 194 10.49 -3.56 -4.67
N ARG A 195 9.96 -2.63 -3.87
CA ARG A 195 9.62 -2.80 -2.45
C ARG A 195 8.43 -1.90 -2.10
N MET A 196 7.65 -2.35 -1.12
CA MET A 196 6.64 -1.54 -0.43
C MET A 196 7.27 -0.79 0.75
N VAL A 197 6.57 0.24 1.24
CA VAL A 197 6.95 0.94 2.48
C VAL A 197 6.82 -0.03 3.66
N LYS A 198 7.68 0.16 4.67
CA LYS A 198 7.74 -0.63 5.89
C LYS A 198 7.50 0.27 7.09
#